data_AF-A0A3D3FG52-F1
#
_entry.id   AF-A0A3D3FG52-F1
#
_cell.length_a   1.000
_cell.length_b   1.000
_cell.length_c   1.000
_cell.angle_alpha   90.00
_cell.angle_beta   90.00
_cell.angle_gamma   90.00
#
_symmetry.space_group_name_H-M   'P 1'
#
loop_
_entity.id
_entity.type
_entity.pdbx_description
1 polymer ?
#
loop_
_entity_poly.entity_id
_entity_poly.type
_entity_poly.pdbx_seq_one_letter_code
_entity_poly.pdbx_strand_id
1 'polypeptide(L)'
;MATEKSLKNVPKKKSGAKAGVQKFGGFLSGMVMPNIGAFIAWGLLTALFIPTGWIPNKALASLASPMITFLLPLLIGYTGGTLVYGKRGGVVAAIATMGVIVGSSVTMFLGAMIIGPLSAYLMKKFDGLVEGKVHEGFEMLVNTFSAGILGGIISVVGFFAIGPAVGALTTALGQAALWITKVKLLPLIAVVVEPGKILFLNNAINHGIFDPVG
;
A
#
# COMPACT_ATOMS: atom_id res chain seq x y z
N MET A 1 38.98 51.68 8.54
CA MET A 1 38.77 50.48 9.37
C MET A 1 37.27 50.31 9.56
N ALA A 2 36.62 49.51 8.71
CA ALA A 2 35.29 48.91 8.92
C ALA A 2 34.88 48.18 7.63
N THR A 3 35.41 46.98 7.44
CA THR A 3 34.96 46.06 6.40
C THR A 3 34.68 44.74 7.11
N GLU A 4 33.43 44.46 7.47
CA GLU A 4 33.01 43.08 7.69
C GLU A 4 31.49 42.89 7.80
N LYS A 5 31.07 41.72 7.34
CA LYS A 5 29.77 41.05 7.49
C LYS A 5 28.64 41.44 6.54
N SER A 6 28.80 41.01 5.29
CA SER A 6 27.71 40.33 4.58
C SER A 6 28.12 38.87 4.34
N LEU A 7 27.92 38.02 5.34
CA LEU A 7 27.98 36.57 5.14
C LEU A 7 26.65 36.15 4.53
N LYS A 8 26.63 36.05 3.21
CA LYS A 8 25.56 35.42 2.44
C LYS A 8 25.41 33.96 2.90
N ASN A 9 24.27 33.64 3.51
CA ASN A 9 23.81 32.27 3.67
C ASN A 9 23.59 31.64 2.30
N VAL A 10 24.60 30.94 1.78
CA VAL A 10 24.44 30.11 0.59
C VAL A 10 23.70 28.83 1.02
N PRO A 11 22.47 28.56 0.51
CA PRO A 11 21.76 27.34 0.86
C PRO A 11 22.52 26.12 0.34
N LYS A 12 22.99 25.26 1.25
CA LYS A 12 23.61 23.97 0.91
C LYS A 12 22.64 23.15 0.04
N LYS A 13 23.04 22.92 -1.21
CA LYS A 13 22.39 22.01 -2.18
C LYS A 13 22.20 20.63 -1.52
N LYS A 14 20.96 20.30 -1.10
CA LYS A 14 20.64 18.99 -0.50
C LYS A 14 21.01 17.89 -1.50
N SER A 15 21.78 16.88 -1.05
CA SER A 15 22.28 15.81 -1.92
C SER A 15 21.14 15.05 -2.61
N GLY A 16 21.33 14.71 -3.90
CA GLY A 16 20.28 14.12 -4.75
C GLY A 16 19.67 12.82 -4.19
N ALA A 17 20.47 12.01 -3.48
CA ALA A 17 20.00 10.78 -2.85
C ALA A 17 19.00 11.05 -1.70
N LYS A 18 19.28 12.03 -0.82
CA LYS A 18 18.37 12.41 0.28
C LYS A 18 17.07 12.99 -0.26
N ALA A 19 17.14 13.78 -1.34
CA ALA A 19 15.95 14.32 -2.00
C ALA A 19 15.09 13.22 -2.65
N GLY A 20 15.70 12.19 -3.23
CA GLY A 20 14.99 11.03 -3.81
C GLY A 20 14.21 10.24 -2.75
N VAL A 21 14.86 9.91 -1.64
CA VAL A 21 14.21 9.22 -0.51
C VAL A 21 13.05 10.04 0.06
N GLN A 22 13.22 11.35 0.19
CA GLN A 22 12.16 12.25 0.66
C GLN A 22 10.96 12.28 -0.30
N LYS A 23 11.19 12.30 -1.62
CA LYS A 23 10.11 12.25 -2.61
C LYS A 23 9.37 10.92 -2.57
N PHE A 24 10.10 9.81 -2.49
CA PHE A 24 9.50 8.47 -2.41
C PHE A 24 8.66 8.31 -1.13
N GLY A 25 9.20 8.69 0.03
CA GLY A 25 8.46 8.67 1.29
C GLY A 25 7.25 9.59 1.28
N GLY A 26 7.37 10.79 0.69
CA GLY A 26 6.25 11.71 0.50
C GLY A 26 5.14 11.12 -0.37
N PHE A 27 5.50 10.41 -1.44
CA PHE A 27 4.54 9.72 -2.31
C PHE A 27 3.80 8.60 -1.57
N LEU A 28 4.53 7.71 -0.90
CA LEU A 28 3.92 6.62 -0.12
C LEU A 28 3.03 7.16 1.00
N SER A 29 3.47 8.20 1.69
CA SER A 29 2.66 8.88 2.71
C SER A 29 1.39 9.48 2.09
N GLY A 30 1.49 10.07 0.90
CA GLY A 30 0.35 10.58 0.14
C GLY A 30 -0.68 9.51 -0.26
N MET A 31 -0.29 8.23 -0.30
CA MET A 31 -1.23 7.12 -0.53
C MET A 31 -2.01 6.72 0.72
N VAL A 32 -1.43 6.93 1.91
CA VAL A 32 -2.02 6.47 3.18
C VAL A 32 -2.76 7.58 3.90
N MET A 33 -2.18 8.78 3.97
CA MET A 33 -2.70 9.90 4.78
C MET A 33 -4.15 10.29 4.43
N PRO A 34 -4.56 10.39 3.15
CA PRO A 34 -5.95 10.70 2.81
C PRO A 34 -6.96 9.65 3.29
N ASN A 35 -6.49 8.44 3.59
CA ASN A 35 -7.29 7.30 3.99
C ASN A 35 -7.30 7.07 5.51
N ILE A 36 -6.65 7.92 6.31
CA ILE A 36 -6.56 7.77 7.77
C ILE A 36 -7.93 7.62 8.44
N GLY A 37 -8.97 8.28 7.92
CA GLY A 37 -10.34 8.12 8.43
C GLY A 37 -10.83 6.66 8.39
N ALA A 38 -10.48 5.90 7.36
CA ALA A 38 -10.83 4.48 7.25
C ALA A 38 -10.06 3.61 8.26
N PHE A 39 -8.78 3.95 8.52
CA PHE A 39 -7.99 3.30 9.57
C PHE A 39 -8.56 3.56 10.96
N ILE A 40 -8.98 4.79 11.24
CA ILE A 40 -9.62 5.17 12.50
C ILE A 40 -10.95 4.42 12.66
N ALA A 41 -11.79 4.39 11.63
CA ALA A 41 -13.06 3.67 11.66
C ALA A 41 -12.87 2.18 11.96
N TRP A 42 -11.91 1.54 11.27
CA TRP A 42 -11.52 0.16 11.55
C TRP A 42 -11.04 -0.01 13.00
N GLY A 43 -10.15 0.86 13.46
CA GLY A 43 -9.61 0.83 14.83
C GLY A 43 -10.71 0.94 15.89
N LEU A 44 -11.67 1.86 15.72
CA LEU A 44 -12.82 2.00 16.61
C LEU A 44 -13.71 0.76 16.63
N LEU A 45 -14.02 0.20 15.46
CA LEU A 45 -14.81 -1.04 15.38
C LEU A 45 -14.10 -2.20 16.06
N THR A 46 -12.77 -2.30 15.92
CA THR A 46 -11.99 -3.31 16.62
C THR A 46 -12.00 -3.10 18.13
N ALA A 47 -11.77 -1.88 18.60
CA ALA A 47 -11.76 -1.56 20.03
C ALA A 47 -13.12 -1.80 20.69
N LEU A 48 -14.22 -1.62 19.97
CA LEU A 48 -15.56 -1.81 20.49
C LEU A 48 -16.00 -3.27 20.44
N PHE A 49 -15.96 -3.92 19.27
CA PHE A 49 -16.81 -5.09 19.01
C PHE A 49 -16.11 -6.44 18.96
N ILE A 50 -14.78 -6.49 18.84
CA ILE A 50 -14.06 -7.79 18.85
C ILE A 50 -14.18 -8.46 20.24
N PRO A 51 -13.83 -9.75 20.39
CA PRO A 51 -13.95 -10.46 21.67
C PRO A 51 -13.24 -9.77 22.84
N THR A 52 -12.14 -9.09 22.58
CA THR A 52 -11.34 -8.33 23.58
C THR A 52 -11.71 -6.84 23.64
N GLY A 53 -12.77 -6.42 22.95
CA GLY A 53 -13.23 -5.03 22.90
C GLY A 53 -14.06 -4.61 24.11
N TRP A 54 -14.43 -3.33 24.16
CA TRP A 54 -15.22 -2.77 25.26
C TRP A 54 -16.67 -3.27 25.31
N ILE A 55 -17.27 -3.51 24.14
CA ILE A 55 -18.66 -3.96 24.00
C ILE A 55 -18.71 -5.10 22.94
N PRO A 56 -18.19 -6.30 23.26
CA PRO A 56 -18.03 -7.36 22.28
C PRO A 56 -19.35 -7.76 21.60
N ASN A 57 -19.33 -7.87 20.28
CA ASN A 57 -20.48 -8.29 19.49
C ASN A 57 -20.02 -9.08 18.25
N LYS A 58 -20.34 -10.38 18.19
CA LYS A 58 -19.88 -11.27 17.11
C LYS A 58 -20.29 -10.81 15.71
N ALA A 59 -21.50 -10.28 15.55
CA ALA A 59 -21.99 -9.81 14.25
C ALA A 59 -21.23 -8.56 13.80
N LEU A 60 -21.04 -7.58 14.70
CA LEU A 60 -20.31 -6.34 14.37
C LEU A 60 -18.80 -6.55 14.26
N ALA A 61 -18.21 -7.47 15.04
CA ALA A 61 -16.81 -7.87 14.94
C ALA A 61 -16.46 -8.40 13.54
N SER A 62 -17.42 -9.02 12.85
CA SER A 62 -17.20 -9.56 11.50
C SER A 62 -16.85 -8.49 10.47
N LEU A 63 -17.11 -7.20 10.74
CA LEU A 63 -16.72 -6.07 9.88
C LEU A 63 -15.21 -5.82 9.90
N ALA A 64 -14.52 -6.14 11.01
CA ALA A 64 -13.12 -5.79 11.18
C ALA A 64 -12.23 -6.46 10.11
N SER A 65 -12.47 -7.75 9.82
CA SER A 65 -11.63 -8.53 8.90
C SER A 65 -11.72 -8.05 7.44
N PRO A 66 -12.92 -7.85 6.84
CA PRO A 66 -13.03 -7.31 5.49
C PRO A 66 -12.47 -5.90 5.35
N MET A 67 -12.55 -5.08 6.40
CA MET A 67 -12.01 -3.71 6.35
C MET A 67 -10.48 -3.72 6.22
N ILE A 68 -9.77 -4.45 7.07
CA ILE A 68 -8.31 -4.51 6.98
C ILE A 68 -7.81 -5.27 5.74
N THR A 69 -8.55 -6.30 5.31
CA THR A 69 -8.12 -7.17 4.20
C THR A 69 -8.43 -6.58 2.84
N PHE A 70 -9.59 -5.95 2.67
CA PHE A 70 -10.04 -5.41 1.39
C PHE A 70 -10.07 -3.89 1.38
N LEU A 71 -10.83 -3.27 2.29
CA LEU A 71 -11.11 -1.83 2.22
C LEU A 71 -9.83 -0.99 2.29
N LEU A 72 -8.97 -1.21 3.30
CA LEU A 72 -7.80 -0.38 3.50
C LEU A 72 -6.76 -0.52 2.36
N PRO A 73 -6.40 -1.74 1.91
CA PRO A 73 -5.52 -1.89 0.75
C PRO A 73 -6.13 -1.32 -0.54
N LEU A 74 -7.43 -1.51 -0.79
CA LEU A 74 -8.10 -0.94 -1.98
C LEU A 74 -8.03 0.58 -1.99
N LEU A 75 -8.29 1.23 -0.85
CA LEU A 75 -8.19 2.67 -0.73
C LEU A 75 -6.77 3.16 -1.01
N ILE A 76 -5.76 2.48 -0.47
CA ILE A 76 -4.35 2.82 -0.74
C ILE A 76 -4.03 2.67 -2.23
N GLY A 77 -4.43 1.55 -2.84
CA GLY A 77 -4.23 1.31 -4.27
C GLY A 77 -4.92 2.36 -5.13
N TYR A 78 -6.19 2.65 -4.86
CA TYR A 78 -6.98 3.67 -5.53
C TYR A 78 -6.34 5.06 -5.39
N THR A 79 -5.90 5.45 -4.19
CA THR A 79 -5.24 6.74 -3.97
C THR A 79 -3.90 6.80 -4.72
N GLY A 80 -3.11 5.73 -4.69
CA GLY A 80 -1.86 5.64 -5.46
C GLY A 80 -2.07 5.78 -6.96
N GLY A 81 -3.08 5.10 -7.51
CA GLY A 81 -3.46 5.25 -8.91
C GLY A 81 -3.96 6.65 -9.22
N THR A 82 -4.70 7.27 -8.30
CA THR A 82 -5.20 8.64 -8.42
C THR A 82 -4.07 9.67 -8.46
N LEU A 83 -3.03 9.48 -7.65
CA LEU A 83 -1.85 10.36 -7.66
C LEU A 83 -1.08 10.29 -8.99
N VAL A 84 -1.15 9.18 -9.71
CA VAL A 84 -0.45 9.01 -10.99
C VAL A 84 -1.28 9.47 -12.19
N TYR A 85 -2.58 9.16 -12.20
CA TYR A 85 -3.43 9.39 -13.37
C TYR A 85 -4.90 9.72 -13.05
N GLY A 86 -5.12 10.47 -11.95
CA GLY A 86 -6.43 10.97 -11.55
C GLY A 86 -7.45 9.86 -11.30
N LYS A 87 -8.74 10.20 -11.32
CA LYS A 87 -9.82 9.25 -10.99
C LYS A 87 -9.77 7.98 -11.86
N ARG A 88 -9.43 8.13 -13.14
CA ARG A 88 -9.31 7.01 -14.09
C ARG A 88 -8.21 6.03 -13.67
N GLY A 89 -7.03 6.55 -13.34
CA GLY A 89 -5.94 5.75 -12.75
C GLY A 89 -6.34 5.09 -11.45
N GLY A 90 -7.09 5.80 -10.58
CA GLY A 90 -7.60 5.27 -9.32
C GLY A 90 -8.52 4.07 -9.51
N VAL A 91 -9.48 4.14 -10.42
CA VAL A 91 -10.41 3.02 -10.69
C VAL A 91 -9.65 1.79 -11.20
N VAL A 92 -8.75 1.97 -12.18
CA VAL A 92 -7.92 0.87 -12.71
C VAL A 92 -7.04 0.27 -11.60
N ALA A 93 -6.48 1.11 -10.75
CA ALA A 93 -5.70 0.69 -9.59
C ALA A 93 -6.51 -0.10 -8.56
N ALA A 94 -7.77 0.28 -8.30
CA ALA A 94 -8.64 -0.50 -7.42
C ALA A 94 -8.90 -1.91 -7.99
N ILE A 95 -9.19 -2.01 -9.29
CA ILE A 95 -9.41 -3.30 -9.97
C ILE A 95 -8.15 -4.17 -9.88
N ALA A 96 -6.98 -3.60 -10.18
CA ALA A 96 -5.70 -4.30 -10.11
C ALA A 96 -5.34 -4.74 -8.68
N THR A 97 -5.61 -3.88 -7.70
CA THR A 97 -5.37 -4.16 -6.27
C THR A 97 -6.22 -5.33 -5.78
N MET A 98 -7.44 -5.49 -6.28
CA MET A 98 -8.27 -6.66 -5.95
C MET A 98 -7.60 -7.98 -6.31
N GLY A 99 -6.98 -8.07 -7.49
CA GLY A 99 -6.26 -9.27 -7.91
C GLY A 99 -5.11 -9.63 -6.98
N VAL A 100 -4.37 -8.62 -6.52
CA VAL A 100 -3.27 -8.80 -5.55
C VAL A 100 -3.79 -9.24 -4.18
N ILE A 101 -4.90 -8.67 -3.69
CA ILE A 101 -5.52 -9.06 -2.41
C ILE A 101 -5.96 -10.52 -2.47
N VAL A 102 -6.69 -10.90 -3.52
CA VAL A 102 -7.24 -12.26 -3.65
C VAL A 102 -6.14 -13.30 -3.91
N GLY A 103 -5.00 -12.89 -4.50
CA GLY A 103 -3.85 -13.74 -4.77
C GLY A 103 -2.98 -14.06 -3.55
N SER A 104 -3.35 -13.63 -2.35
CA SER A 104 -2.53 -13.78 -1.14
C SER A 104 -3.33 -14.04 0.12
N SER A 105 -2.73 -14.81 1.03
CA SER A 105 -3.23 -15.03 2.39
C SER A 105 -2.79 -13.95 3.38
N VAL A 106 -1.94 -13.01 2.94
CA VAL A 106 -1.43 -11.87 3.72
C VAL A 106 -2.12 -10.58 3.27
N THR A 107 -2.41 -9.67 4.20
CA THR A 107 -2.91 -8.34 3.86
C THR A 107 -1.94 -7.55 2.99
N MET A 108 -2.45 -7.01 1.89
CA MET A 108 -1.65 -6.50 0.77
C MET A 108 -1.45 -4.98 0.75
N PHE A 109 -1.04 -4.39 1.87
CA PHE A 109 -0.69 -2.96 1.90
C PHE A 109 0.46 -2.62 0.94
N LEU A 110 1.56 -3.38 1.01
CA LEU A 110 2.70 -3.18 0.10
C LEU A 110 2.32 -3.51 -1.35
N GLY A 111 1.55 -4.58 -1.55
CA GLY A 111 1.04 -4.96 -2.86
C GLY A 111 0.24 -3.83 -3.50
N ALA A 112 -0.70 -3.23 -2.76
CA ALA A 112 -1.48 -2.08 -3.18
C ALA A 112 -0.61 -0.85 -3.49
N MET A 113 0.41 -0.58 -2.66
CA MET A 113 1.35 0.52 -2.86
C MET A 113 2.18 0.42 -4.14
N ILE A 114 2.45 -0.81 -4.59
CA ILE A 114 3.19 -1.07 -5.82
C ILE A 114 2.24 -1.09 -7.02
N ILE A 115 1.18 -1.91 -6.95
CA ILE A 115 0.33 -2.17 -8.10
C ILE A 115 -0.53 -0.97 -8.48
N GLY A 116 -0.97 -0.16 -7.51
CA GLY A 116 -1.86 0.96 -7.78
C GLY A 116 -1.23 2.05 -8.66
N PRO A 117 -0.05 2.59 -8.30
CA PRO A 117 0.67 3.53 -9.17
C PRO A 117 1.08 2.91 -10.50
N LEU A 118 1.49 1.63 -10.50
CA LEU A 118 1.92 0.92 -11.71
C LEU A 118 0.77 0.78 -12.71
N SER A 119 -0.40 0.32 -12.26
CA SER A 119 -1.55 0.13 -13.14
C SER A 119 -2.07 1.45 -13.70
N ALA A 120 -2.08 2.51 -12.89
CA ALA A 120 -2.43 3.85 -13.36
C ALA A 120 -1.40 4.41 -14.35
N TYR A 121 -0.10 4.11 -14.18
CA TYR A 121 0.93 4.46 -15.13
C TYR A 121 0.73 3.75 -16.48
N LEU A 122 0.41 2.45 -16.46
CA LEU A 122 0.08 1.70 -17.67
C LEU A 122 -1.17 2.25 -18.37
N MET A 123 -2.19 2.62 -17.60
CA MET A 123 -3.39 3.28 -18.12
C MET A 123 -3.05 4.61 -18.80
N LYS A 124 -2.24 5.44 -18.14
CA LYS A 124 -1.76 6.71 -18.71
C LYS A 124 -1.02 6.52 -20.02
N LYS A 125 -0.21 5.46 -20.12
CA LYS A 125 0.51 5.12 -21.36
C LYS A 125 -0.44 4.65 -22.46
N PHE A 126 -1.42 3.81 -22.13
CA PHE A 126 -2.43 3.37 -23.06
C PHE A 126 -3.22 4.55 -23.64
N ASP A 127 -3.71 5.46 -22.79
CA ASP A 127 -4.49 6.60 -23.26
C ASP A 127 -3.67 7.52 -24.18
N GLY A 128 -2.40 7.79 -23.85
CA GLY A 128 -1.52 8.55 -24.74
C GLY A 128 -1.24 7.87 -26.09
N LEU A 129 -1.43 6.55 -26.22
CA LEU A 129 -1.31 5.84 -27.50
C LEU A 129 -2.59 5.88 -28.35
N VAL A 130 -3.73 6.14 -27.70
CA VAL A 130 -5.07 6.12 -28.29
C VAL A 130 -5.62 7.53 -28.54
N GLU A 131 -5.02 8.54 -27.89
CA GLU A 131 -5.34 9.95 -28.08
C GLU A 131 -5.31 10.36 -29.57
N GLY A 132 -6.36 11.04 -30.01
CA GLY A 132 -6.53 11.49 -31.39
C GLY A 132 -6.82 10.38 -32.42
N LYS A 133 -6.94 9.11 -32.01
CA LYS A 133 -7.26 7.98 -32.90
C LYS A 133 -8.71 7.51 -32.79
N VAL A 134 -9.46 8.03 -31.83
CA VAL A 134 -10.84 7.63 -31.56
C VAL A 134 -11.78 8.65 -32.20
N HIS A 135 -12.78 8.16 -32.91
CA HIS A 135 -13.82 9.01 -33.49
C HIS A 135 -14.68 9.65 -32.39
N GLU A 136 -15.13 10.87 -32.65
CA GLU A 136 -16.06 11.57 -31.76
C GLU A 136 -17.30 10.70 -31.49
N GLY A 137 -17.74 10.67 -30.23
CA GLY A 137 -18.84 9.80 -29.77
C GLY A 137 -18.41 8.40 -29.29
N PHE A 138 -17.26 7.86 -29.73
CA PHE A 138 -16.74 6.57 -29.23
C PHE A 138 -15.80 6.70 -28.04
N GLU A 139 -15.37 7.90 -27.69
CA GLU A 139 -14.39 8.15 -26.63
C GLU A 139 -14.80 7.57 -25.29
N MET A 140 -16.05 7.75 -24.86
CA MET A 140 -16.53 7.22 -23.58
C MET A 140 -16.52 5.68 -23.56
N LEU A 141 -16.81 5.06 -24.70
CA LEU A 141 -16.81 3.62 -24.87
C LEU A 141 -15.37 3.10 -24.78
N VAL A 142 -14.46 3.64 -25.59
CA VAL A 142 -13.04 3.28 -25.55
C VAL A 142 -12.48 3.53 -24.16
N ASN A 143 -12.82 4.64 -23.53
CA ASN A 143 -12.38 4.98 -22.18
C ASN A 143 -12.83 3.93 -21.16
N THR A 144 -14.11 3.59 -21.12
CA THR A 144 -14.63 2.64 -20.13
C THR A 144 -14.10 1.22 -20.36
N PHE A 145 -14.13 0.75 -21.62
CA PHE A 145 -13.67 -0.58 -21.96
C PHE A 145 -12.16 -0.75 -21.78
N SER A 146 -11.34 0.22 -22.18
CA SER A 146 -9.89 0.14 -21.97
C SER A 146 -9.52 0.09 -20.49
N ALA A 147 -10.14 0.92 -19.65
CA ALA A 147 -9.92 0.90 -18.21
C ALA A 147 -10.34 -0.45 -17.60
N GLY A 148 -11.48 -1.00 -18.01
CA GLY A 148 -11.96 -2.31 -17.56
C GLY A 148 -11.06 -3.46 -18.00
N ILE A 149 -10.69 -3.51 -19.28
CA ILE A 149 -9.85 -4.57 -19.86
C ILE A 149 -8.45 -4.51 -19.27
N LEU A 150 -7.81 -3.34 -19.26
CA LEU A 150 -6.47 -3.19 -18.72
C LEU A 150 -6.45 -3.47 -17.22
N GLY A 151 -7.43 -2.94 -16.47
CA GLY A 151 -7.59 -3.23 -15.04
C GLY A 151 -7.76 -4.72 -14.78
N GLY A 152 -8.59 -5.41 -15.56
CA GLY A 152 -8.81 -6.86 -15.48
C GLY A 152 -7.54 -7.65 -15.76
N ILE A 153 -6.82 -7.33 -16.83
CA ILE A 153 -5.53 -7.98 -17.16
C ILE A 153 -4.54 -7.82 -16.01
N ILE A 154 -4.35 -6.59 -15.52
CA ILE A 154 -3.39 -6.32 -14.44
C ILE A 154 -3.84 -7.00 -13.15
N SER A 155 -5.14 -7.12 -12.88
CA SER A 155 -5.68 -7.86 -11.74
C SER A 155 -5.30 -9.35 -11.79
N VAL A 156 -5.50 -10.00 -12.94
CA VAL A 156 -5.08 -11.40 -13.15
C VAL A 156 -3.56 -11.55 -13.00
N VAL A 157 -2.78 -10.64 -13.57
CA VAL A 157 -1.32 -10.64 -13.40
C VAL A 157 -0.93 -10.44 -11.94
N GLY A 158 -1.59 -9.52 -11.22
CA GLY A 158 -1.37 -9.25 -9.81
C GLY A 158 -1.63 -10.46 -8.93
N PHE A 159 -2.69 -11.22 -9.24
CA PHE A 159 -3.03 -12.48 -8.57
C PHE A 159 -1.88 -13.50 -8.68
N PHE A 160 -1.36 -13.74 -9.89
CA PHE A 160 -0.33 -14.76 -10.11
C PHE A 160 1.09 -14.31 -9.77
N ALA A 161 1.43 -13.03 -9.94
CA ALA A 161 2.80 -12.55 -9.80
C ALA A 161 3.09 -11.94 -8.43
N ILE A 162 2.20 -11.06 -7.94
CA ILE A 162 2.48 -10.25 -6.74
C ILE A 162 2.18 -11.02 -5.47
N GLY A 163 1.11 -11.83 -5.46
CA GLY A 163 0.76 -12.71 -4.35
C GLY A 163 1.93 -13.57 -3.88
N PRO A 164 2.50 -14.44 -4.74
CA PRO A 164 3.64 -15.28 -4.39
C PRO A 164 4.91 -14.50 -4.04
N ALA A 165 5.20 -13.40 -4.76
CA ALA A 165 6.39 -12.60 -4.51
C ALA A 165 6.37 -11.95 -3.13
N VAL A 166 5.24 -11.35 -2.73
CA VAL A 166 5.08 -10.76 -1.40
C VAL A 166 5.04 -11.86 -0.33
N GLY A 167 4.40 -13.00 -0.60
CA GLY A 167 4.42 -14.16 0.31
C GLY A 167 5.84 -14.66 0.59
N ALA A 168 6.66 -14.77 -0.45
CA ALA A 168 8.07 -15.14 -0.34
C ALA A 168 8.88 -14.10 0.47
N LEU A 169 8.67 -12.81 0.21
CA LEU A 169 9.30 -11.73 0.98
C LEU A 169 8.91 -11.77 2.46
N THR A 170 7.63 -11.99 2.76
CA THR A 170 7.10 -12.11 4.13
C THR A 170 7.76 -13.27 4.86
N THR A 171 7.87 -14.42 4.17
CA THR A 171 8.50 -15.63 4.71
C THR A 171 9.99 -15.40 4.99
N ALA A 172 10.70 -14.75 4.07
CA ALA A 172 12.11 -14.41 4.24
C ALA A 172 12.33 -13.45 5.43
N LEU A 173 11.48 -12.43 5.58
CA LEU A 173 11.54 -11.51 6.72
C LEU A 173 11.24 -12.22 8.04
N GLY A 174 10.28 -13.16 8.05
CA GLY A 174 10.00 -14.01 9.21
C GLY A 174 11.21 -14.87 9.60
N GLN A 175 11.88 -15.49 8.63
CA GLN A 175 13.10 -16.27 8.87
C GLN A 175 14.26 -15.41 9.39
N ALA A 176 14.43 -14.21 8.84
CA ALA A 176 15.43 -13.25 9.33
C ALA A 176 15.16 -12.86 10.79
N ALA A 177 13.91 -12.60 11.16
CA ALA A 177 13.53 -12.32 12.55
C ALA A 177 13.83 -13.50 13.49
N LEU A 178 13.50 -14.73 13.09
CA LEU A 178 13.80 -15.94 13.87
C LEU A 178 15.31 -16.14 14.06
N TRP A 179 16.11 -15.85 13.04
CA TRP A 179 17.57 -15.91 13.14
C TRP A 179 18.11 -14.88 14.15
N ILE A 180 17.64 -13.63 14.11
CA ILE A 180 18.04 -12.57 15.06
C ILE A 180 17.69 -12.95 16.50
N THR A 181 16.51 -13.53 16.74
CA THR A 181 16.11 -14.02 18.06
C THR A 181 17.05 -15.13 18.56
N LYS A 182 17.46 -16.06 17.69
CA LYS A 182 18.37 -17.16 18.05
C LYS A 182 19.77 -16.67 18.46
N VAL A 183 20.26 -15.59 17.86
CA VAL A 183 21.58 -15.01 18.18
C VAL A 183 21.51 -14.09 19.43
N LYS A 184 20.36 -14.00 20.12
CA LYS A 184 20.12 -13.12 21.29
C LYS A 184 20.40 -11.63 21.03
N LEU A 185 20.43 -11.20 19.77
CA LEU A 185 20.61 -9.81 19.36
C LEU A 185 19.25 -9.07 19.40
N LEU A 186 18.59 -9.13 20.55
CA LEU A 186 17.28 -8.52 20.79
C LEU A 186 17.19 -7.02 20.37
N PRO A 187 18.24 -6.18 20.51
CA PRO A 187 18.19 -4.79 20.04
C PRO A 187 18.08 -4.63 18.52
N LEU A 188 18.63 -5.57 17.73
CA LEU A 188 18.63 -5.51 16.26
C LEU A 188 17.31 -6.00 15.64
N ILE A 189 16.49 -6.72 16.42
CA ILE A 189 15.20 -7.20 15.95
C ILE A 189 14.26 -6.03 15.64
N ALA A 190 14.35 -4.92 16.37
CA ALA A 190 13.51 -3.75 16.17
C ALA A 190 13.69 -3.14 14.78
N VAL A 191 14.92 -3.08 14.27
CA VAL A 191 15.27 -2.54 12.95
C VAL A 191 14.62 -3.34 11.81
N VAL A 192 14.44 -4.65 11.99
CA VAL A 192 13.85 -5.55 10.99
C VAL A 192 12.34 -5.68 11.17
N VAL A 193 11.86 -5.69 12.41
CA VAL A 193 10.47 -5.96 12.76
C VAL A 193 9.59 -4.72 12.69
N GLU A 194 10.10 -3.50 12.95
CA GLU A 194 9.29 -2.28 12.84
C GLU A 194 8.78 -2.00 11.41
N PRO A 195 9.62 -2.08 10.36
CA PRO A 195 9.13 -2.00 8.98
C PRO A 195 8.15 -3.12 8.66
N GLY A 196 8.40 -4.32 9.18
CA GLY A 196 7.52 -5.47 9.03
C GLY A 196 6.15 -5.27 9.70
N LYS A 197 6.08 -4.70 10.90
CA LYS A 197 4.82 -4.42 11.61
C LYS A 197 3.92 -3.51 10.77
N ILE A 198 4.45 -2.42 10.25
CA ILE A 198 3.68 -1.46 9.43
C ILE A 198 3.14 -2.12 8.14
N LEU A 199 3.84 -3.13 7.61
CA LEU A 199 3.49 -3.84 6.37
C LEU A 199 2.67 -5.13 6.59
N PHE A 200 2.72 -5.76 7.77
CA PHE A 200 2.25 -7.14 8.04
C PHE A 200 1.33 -7.29 9.26
N LEU A 201 0.80 -6.19 9.82
CA LEU A 201 0.00 -6.17 11.05
C LEU A 201 -1.19 -7.16 11.11
N ASN A 202 -1.63 -7.75 10.00
CA ASN A 202 -2.78 -8.68 10.00
C ASN A 202 -2.43 -10.18 9.97
N ASN A 203 -1.17 -10.58 9.79
CA ASN A 203 -0.78 -12.00 9.83
C ASN A 203 -0.21 -12.44 11.18
N ALA A 204 0.53 -11.56 11.87
CA ALA A 204 1.10 -11.88 13.18
C ALA A 204 0.07 -11.89 14.32
N ILE A 205 -1.09 -11.22 14.13
CA ILE A 205 -2.18 -11.18 15.11
C ILE A 205 -3.10 -12.40 14.97
N ASN A 206 -3.30 -12.92 13.75
CA ASN A 206 -4.14 -14.10 13.51
C ASN A 206 -3.37 -15.43 13.55
N HIS A 207 -2.06 -15.45 13.25
CA HIS A 207 -1.23 -16.65 13.34
C HIS A 207 0.21 -16.31 13.76
N GLY A 208 0.61 -16.73 14.96
CA GLY A 208 2.03 -17.01 15.25
C GLY A 208 2.73 -16.20 16.34
N ILE A 209 2.04 -15.42 17.17
CA ILE A 209 2.67 -14.85 18.39
C ILE A 209 1.97 -15.22 19.70
N PHE A 210 0.70 -15.66 19.69
CA PHE A 210 -0.01 -16.04 20.92
C PHE A 210 -0.26 -17.54 21.13
N ASP A 211 0.12 -18.44 20.21
CA ASP A 211 -0.09 -19.88 20.42
C ASP A 211 0.90 -20.60 21.37
N PRO A 212 2.08 -20.07 21.74
CA PRO A 212 2.92 -20.73 22.76
C PRO A 212 2.98 -20.02 24.11
N VAL A 213 2.15 -19.00 24.39
CA VAL A 213 2.16 -18.35 25.71
C VAL A 213 0.77 -17.86 26.14
N GLY A 214 -0.08 -18.79 26.57
CA GLY A 214 -1.26 -18.52 27.41
C GLY A 214 -2.44 -17.84 26.72
#